data_AF-A0A246TSD5-F1
#
_entry.id   AF-A0A246TSD5-F1
#
_cell.length_a   1.000
_cell.length_b   1.000
_cell.length_c   1.000
_cell.angle_alpha   90.00
_cell.angle_beta   90.00
_cell.angle_gamma   90.00
#
_symmetry.space_group_name_H-M   'P 1'
#
loop_
_entity.id
_entity.type
_entity.pdbx_description
1 polymer ?
#
loop_
_entity_poly.entity_id
_entity_poly.type
_entity_poly.pdbx_seq_one_letter_code
_entity_poly.pdbx_strand_id
1 'polypeptide(L)'
;MSAWANNEGGRMRLIALPPDASGTIRAGLQIEPKPGWITYWREPGNSGIPPQVSLSSEGVSFDKMSFPIPKHIADDKVDEVAYDASVTFPLQLTAKDPALRELKANAFIGICKEICIPFQAELSLTFEPLASSRPDEEKILRDAEAALPETASSTFKVDDHTLSADMKELSLRITLPESGESAPKVIVAGPSGHVFTKQMATHRDGNKFTTTLSVGKLPKAYDIHGKTWSALVIDGSRAIETPLAFE
;
A
#
# COMPACT_ATOMS: atom_id res chain seq x y z
N MET A 1 -4.55 -21.83 -2.88
CA MET A 1 -3.43 -20.94 -2.43
C MET A 1 -2.09 -21.64 -2.63
N SER A 2 -0.97 -20.92 -2.76
CA SER A 2 0.37 -21.54 -2.76
C SER A 2 0.72 -22.07 -1.36
N ALA A 3 1.76 -22.91 -1.28
CA ALA A 3 2.41 -23.19 0.00
C ALA A 3 2.97 -21.90 0.62
N TRP A 4 3.12 -21.90 1.95
CA TRP A 4 3.80 -20.82 2.66
C TRP A 4 5.31 -20.89 2.41
N ALA A 5 5.89 -19.79 1.96
CA ALA A 5 7.31 -19.51 2.12
C ALA A 5 7.54 -18.96 3.53
N ASN A 6 8.56 -19.44 4.22
CA ASN A 6 8.85 -19.06 5.60
C ASN A 6 10.20 -18.37 5.71
N ASN A 7 10.30 -17.41 6.62
CA ASN A 7 11.53 -16.75 7.05
C ASN A 7 11.50 -16.64 8.59
N GLU A 8 12.61 -16.21 9.18
CA GLU A 8 12.75 -15.91 10.60
C GLU A 8 11.67 -14.93 11.08
N GLY A 9 11.40 -13.87 10.32
CA GLY A 9 10.48 -12.81 10.72
C GLY A 9 9.00 -13.07 10.45
N GLY A 10 8.65 -14.12 9.71
CA GLY A 10 7.27 -14.35 9.26
C GLY A 10 7.18 -15.26 8.05
N ARG A 11 6.06 -15.18 7.34
CA ARG A 11 5.77 -16.01 6.17
C ARG A 11 5.00 -15.25 5.10
N MET A 12 5.10 -15.69 3.85
CA MET A 12 4.31 -15.16 2.75
C MET A 12 3.82 -16.25 1.80
N ARG A 13 2.71 -16.02 1.11
CA ARG A 13 2.17 -16.92 0.08
C ARG A 13 1.37 -16.17 -0.97
N LEU A 14 1.21 -16.80 -2.12
CA LEU A 14 0.35 -16.34 -3.19
C LEU A 14 -1.06 -16.91 -3.03
N ILE A 15 -2.05 -16.06 -3.17
CA ILE A 15 -3.48 -16.42 -3.20
C ILE A 15 -4.01 -15.96 -4.55
N ALA A 16 -4.77 -16.79 -5.25
CA ALA A 16 -5.48 -16.35 -6.44
C ALA A 16 -6.71 -17.20 -6.70
N LEU A 17 -7.70 -16.59 -7.34
CA LEU A 17 -8.80 -17.28 -8.01
C LEU A 17 -8.39 -17.61 -9.45
N PRO A 18 -8.97 -18.65 -10.07
CA PRO A 18 -8.78 -18.90 -11.50
C PRO A 18 -9.15 -17.67 -12.34
N PRO A 19 -8.60 -17.52 -13.56
CA PRO A 19 -9.03 -16.48 -14.48
C PRO A 19 -10.55 -16.53 -14.69
N ASP A 20 -11.19 -15.37 -14.71
CA ASP A 20 -12.59 -15.27 -15.13
C ASP A 20 -12.73 -15.32 -16.67
N ALA A 21 -13.95 -15.18 -17.18
CA ALA A 21 -14.22 -15.22 -18.63
C ALA A 21 -13.51 -14.10 -19.42
N SER A 22 -13.10 -13.01 -18.76
CA SER A 22 -12.31 -11.92 -19.35
C SER A 22 -10.79 -12.15 -19.24
N GLY A 23 -10.36 -13.22 -18.57
CA GLY A 23 -8.96 -13.50 -18.26
C GLY A 23 -8.48 -12.79 -16.99
N THR A 24 -9.33 -12.04 -16.29
CA THR A 24 -8.93 -11.34 -15.06
C THR A 24 -8.67 -12.36 -13.95
N ILE A 25 -7.51 -12.26 -13.32
CA ILE A 25 -7.13 -13.03 -12.13
C ILE A 25 -7.13 -12.09 -10.93
N ARG A 26 -8.03 -12.36 -9.98
CA ARG A 26 -7.97 -11.75 -8.64
C ARG A 26 -6.97 -12.54 -7.80
N ALA A 27 -5.87 -11.89 -7.44
CA ALA A 27 -4.79 -12.48 -6.68
C ALA A 27 -4.41 -11.60 -5.48
N GLY A 28 -3.54 -12.12 -4.62
CA GLY A 28 -3.04 -11.42 -3.45
C GLY A 28 -1.73 -12.02 -2.97
N LEU A 29 -0.78 -11.15 -2.57
CA LEU A 29 0.38 -11.57 -1.79
C LEU A 29 0.01 -11.44 -0.31
N GLN A 30 -0.21 -12.58 0.36
CA GLN A 30 -0.47 -12.60 1.79
C GLN A 30 0.85 -12.70 2.55
N ILE A 31 1.04 -11.83 3.53
CA ILE A 31 2.22 -11.76 4.39
C ILE A 31 1.75 -11.79 5.85
N GLU A 32 2.41 -12.60 6.66
CA GLU A 32 2.15 -12.70 8.10
C GLU A 32 3.45 -12.50 8.86
N PRO A 33 3.74 -11.26 9.30
CA PRO A 33 4.81 -10.98 10.23
C PRO A 33 4.58 -11.72 11.56
N LYS A 34 5.65 -12.19 12.19
CA LYS A 34 5.59 -12.68 13.57
C LYS A 34 5.35 -11.50 14.53
N PRO A 35 4.85 -11.74 15.76
CA PRO A 35 4.73 -10.69 16.76
C PRO A 35 6.03 -9.90 16.96
N GLY A 36 5.94 -8.57 16.88
CA GLY A 36 7.08 -7.66 16.97
C GLY A 36 7.90 -7.51 15.69
N TRP A 37 7.49 -8.12 14.58
CA TRP A 37 8.05 -7.90 13.24
C TRP A 37 7.08 -7.10 12.38
N ILE A 38 7.63 -6.42 11.39
CA ILE A 38 6.88 -5.64 10.40
C ILE A 38 7.25 -6.03 8.97
N THR A 39 6.34 -5.76 8.03
CA THR A 39 6.64 -5.61 6.61
C THR A 39 6.18 -4.23 6.14
N TYR A 40 6.57 -3.79 4.94
CA TYR A 40 6.42 -2.39 4.55
C TYR A 40 5.28 -2.10 3.59
N TRP A 41 4.85 -0.85 3.62
CA TRP A 41 4.13 -0.21 2.55
C TRP A 41 5.06 0.04 1.35
N ARG A 42 4.47 0.49 0.23
CA ARG A 42 5.20 0.75 -1.01
C ARG A 42 6.27 1.85 -0.90
N GLU A 43 6.03 2.83 -0.03
CA GLU A 43 7.00 3.86 0.33
C GLU A 43 7.37 3.68 1.81
N PRO A 44 8.40 2.86 2.12
CA PRO A 44 8.63 2.36 3.47
C PRO A 44 9.17 3.42 4.44
N GLY A 45 9.72 4.53 3.92
CA GLY A 45 10.59 5.43 4.68
C GLY A 45 12.07 5.17 4.39
N ASN A 46 12.94 5.65 5.27
CA ASN A 46 14.37 5.74 4.99
C ASN A 46 15.12 4.40 4.92
N SER A 47 14.62 3.35 5.60
CA SER A 47 15.39 2.13 5.86
C SER A 47 14.69 0.83 5.45
N GLY A 48 13.45 0.91 4.95
CA GLY A 48 12.68 -0.27 4.64
C GLY A 48 12.82 -0.75 3.19
N ILE A 49 12.37 -1.99 2.96
CA ILE A 49 12.40 -2.64 1.65
C ILE A 49 10.95 -2.78 1.18
N PRO A 50 10.52 -2.04 0.14
CA PRO A 50 9.16 -2.12 -0.34
C PRO A 50 8.86 -3.48 -0.96
N PRO A 51 7.62 -3.97 -0.87
CA PRO A 51 7.24 -5.23 -1.50
C PRO A 51 7.27 -5.12 -3.02
N GLN A 52 7.86 -6.12 -3.66
CA GLN A 52 7.95 -6.26 -5.11
C GLN A 52 7.42 -7.63 -5.53
N VAL A 53 6.63 -7.67 -6.60
CA VAL A 53 6.12 -8.89 -7.21
C VAL A 53 6.43 -8.86 -8.69
N SER A 54 6.95 -9.96 -9.21
CA SER A 54 7.09 -10.19 -10.65
C SER A 54 6.48 -11.54 -11.02
N LEU A 55 5.95 -11.65 -12.22
CA LEU A 55 5.39 -12.90 -12.72
C LEU A 55 6.44 -13.67 -13.50
N SER A 56 6.46 -14.99 -13.29
CA SER A 56 7.23 -15.94 -14.11
C SER A 56 6.34 -16.85 -14.95
N SER A 57 5.00 -16.75 -14.80
CA SER A 57 4.05 -17.38 -15.72
C SER A 57 4.01 -16.69 -17.07
N GLU A 58 4.17 -17.46 -18.14
CA GLU A 58 3.95 -16.98 -19.50
C GLU A 58 2.48 -16.63 -19.73
N GLY A 59 2.22 -15.61 -20.54
CA GLY A 59 0.86 -15.23 -20.93
C GLY A 59 0.04 -14.56 -19.83
N VAL A 60 0.64 -14.17 -18.71
CA VAL A 60 -0.01 -13.41 -17.63
C VAL A 60 0.67 -12.04 -17.51
N SER A 61 -0.13 -10.95 -17.53
CA SER A 61 0.34 -9.60 -17.24
C SER A 61 0.08 -9.24 -15.78
N PHE A 62 0.98 -8.44 -15.23
CA PHE A 62 0.80 -7.81 -13.93
C PHE A 62 0.28 -6.40 -14.13
N ASP A 63 -0.96 -6.14 -13.73
CA ASP A 63 -1.62 -4.86 -14.04
C ASP A 63 -1.44 -3.87 -12.89
N LYS A 64 -1.67 -4.31 -11.66
CA LYS A 64 -1.44 -3.48 -10.46
C LYS A 64 -1.31 -4.31 -9.18
N MET A 65 -0.63 -3.71 -8.19
CA MET A 65 -0.71 -4.08 -6.78
C MET A 65 -1.31 -2.93 -6.00
N SER A 66 -2.34 -3.22 -5.22
CA SER A 66 -2.98 -2.27 -4.31
C SER A 66 -2.49 -2.49 -2.89
N PHE A 67 -2.61 -1.46 -2.05
CA PHE A 67 -2.07 -1.48 -0.70
C PHE A 67 -3.19 -1.19 0.32
N PRO A 68 -3.47 -2.11 1.25
CA PRO A 68 -4.30 -1.83 2.41
C PRO A 68 -3.74 -0.66 3.22
N ILE A 69 -4.60 -0.01 4.01
CA ILE A 69 -4.22 1.15 4.82
C ILE A 69 -3.04 0.77 5.76
N PRO A 70 -1.85 1.36 5.58
CA PRO A 70 -0.70 1.08 6.44
C PRO A 70 -0.79 1.81 7.78
N LYS A 71 0.12 1.46 8.69
CA LYS A 71 0.39 2.23 9.91
C LYS A 71 1.63 3.10 9.69
N HIS A 72 1.58 4.31 10.25
CA HIS A 72 2.78 5.09 10.50
C HIS A 72 3.33 4.70 11.89
N ILE A 73 4.47 4.02 11.89
CA ILE A 73 5.20 3.55 13.07
C ILE A 73 6.42 4.45 13.23
N ALA A 74 6.40 5.31 14.25
CA ALA A 74 7.47 6.26 14.49
C ALA A 74 7.86 6.37 15.96
N ASP A 75 9.17 6.43 16.21
CA ASP A 75 9.82 6.74 17.48
C ASP A 75 11.16 7.47 17.22
N ASP A 76 12.02 7.60 18.24
CA ASP A 76 13.32 8.30 18.11
C ASP A 76 14.30 7.64 17.11
N LYS A 77 14.05 6.37 16.73
CA LYS A 77 14.95 5.55 15.89
C LYS A 77 14.31 5.14 14.56
N VAL A 78 12.98 5.08 14.51
CA VAL A 78 12.20 4.54 13.41
C VAL A 78 11.20 5.59 12.92
N ASP A 79 11.06 5.74 11.61
CA ASP A 79 10.00 6.53 10.96
C ASP A 79 9.60 5.81 9.69
N GLU A 80 8.64 4.89 9.84
CA GLU A 80 8.32 3.89 8.83
C GLU A 80 6.83 3.81 8.57
N VAL A 81 6.48 3.48 7.33
CA VAL A 81 5.11 3.20 6.91
C VAL A 81 4.99 1.71 6.61
N ALA A 82 4.29 1.00 7.48
CA ALA A 82 4.44 -0.45 7.63
C ALA A 82 3.17 -1.17 8.11
N TYR A 83 3.27 -2.50 8.18
CA TYR A 83 2.27 -3.43 8.69
C TYR A 83 2.93 -4.33 9.74
N ASP A 84 2.41 -4.30 10.96
CA ASP A 84 2.84 -5.09 12.13
C ASP A 84 1.92 -6.31 12.39
N ALA A 85 1.02 -6.59 11.47
CA ALA A 85 0.05 -7.67 11.50
C ALA A 85 -0.10 -8.26 10.08
N SER A 86 -0.85 -9.36 9.98
CA SER A 86 -1.13 -10.00 8.69
C SER A 86 -1.73 -9.00 7.70
N VAL A 87 -1.18 -8.97 6.49
CA VAL A 87 -1.64 -8.11 5.40
C VAL A 87 -1.70 -8.92 4.11
N THR A 88 -2.68 -8.64 3.27
CA THR A 88 -2.74 -9.19 1.91
C THR A 88 -2.74 -8.02 0.95
N PHE A 89 -1.75 -7.95 0.07
CA PHE A 89 -1.72 -6.95 -1.01
C PHE A 89 -2.50 -7.46 -2.20
N PRO A 90 -3.65 -6.86 -2.56
CA PRO A 90 -4.40 -7.28 -3.74
C PRO A 90 -3.57 -7.08 -5.01
N LEU A 91 -3.54 -8.11 -5.84
CA LEU A 91 -2.89 -8.11 -7.14
C LEU A 91 -3.98 -8.27 -8.21
N GLN A 92 -3.98 -7.38 -9.19
CA GLN A 92 -4.77 -7.54 -10.40
C GLN A 92 -3.85 -8.00 -11.51
N LEU A 93 -4.12 -9.19 -12.04
CA LEU A 93 -3.38 -9.80 -13.14
C LEU A 93 -4.35 -10.13 -14.27
N THR A 94 -3.84 -10.23 -15.49
CA THR A 94 -4.66 -10.62 -16.65
C THR A 94 -3.98 -11.77 -17.39
N ALA A 95 -4.67 -12.89 -17.54
CA ALA A 95 -4.23 -14.02 -18.37
C ALA A 95 -4.75 -13.87 -19.80
N LYS A 96 -3.87 -14.12 -20.78
CA LYS A 96 -4.25 -14.22 -22.19
C LYS A 96 -5.15 -15.43 -22.46
N ASP A 97 -4.96 -16.51 -21.72
CA ASP A 97 -5.74 -17.73 -21.80
C ASP A 97 -6.53 -17.94 -20.50
N PRO A 98 -7.87 -17.87 -20.52
CA PRO A 98 -8.72 -18.18 -19.38
C PRO A 98 -8.57 -19.63 -18.85
N ALA A 99 -7.96 -20.53 -19.64
CA ALA A 99 -7.68 -21.91 -19.24
C ALA A 99 -6.33 -22.08 -18.50
N LEU A 100 -5.65 -20.99 -18.12
CA LEU A 100 -4.42 -21.01 -17.33
C LEU A 100 -4.52 -21.97 -16.13
N ARG A 101 -3.55 -22.87 -16.01
CA ARG A 101 -3.53 -23.91 -14.95
C ARG A 101 -2.54 -23.63 -13.83
N GLU A 102 -1.53 -22.81 -14.07
CA GLU A 102 -0.49 -22.53 -13.10
C GLU A 102 -0.12 -21.04 -13.10
N LEU A 103 -0.03 -20.46 -11.92
CA LEU A 103 0.44 -19.11 -11.67
C LEU A 103 1.72 -19.16 -10.85
N LYS A 104 2.81 -18.64 -11.40
CA LYS A 104 4.10 -18.48 -10.76
C LYS A 104 4.46 -17.01 -10.61
N ALA A 105 4.91 -16.65 -9.43
CA ALA A 105 5.36 -15.31 -9.11
C ALA A 105 6.62 -15.35 -8.23
N ASN A 106 7.49 -14.36 -8.42
CA ASN A 106 8.56 -14.07 -7.48
C ASN A 106 8.13 -12.90 -6.62
N ALA A 107 8.19 -13.06 -5.31
CA ALA A 107 7.94 -12.00 -4.35
C ALA A 107 9.24 -11.66 -3.60
N PHE A 108 9.48 -10.36 -3.42
CA PHE A 108 10.61 -9.82 -2.65
C PHE A 108 10.08 -8.76 -1.70
N ILE A 109 10.24 -8.96 -0.39
CA ILE A 109 9.74 -8.05 0.64
C ILE A 109 10.81 -7.80 1.70
N GLY A 110 10.68 -6.69 2.43
CA GLY A 110 11.34 -6.53 3.73
C GLY A 110 10.54 -7.19 4.85
N ILE A 111 11.24 -7.90 5.75
CA ILE A 111 10.69 -8.29 7.04
C ILE A 111 11.67 -7.89 8.15
N CYS A 112 11.22 -7.06 9.08
CA CYS A 112 12.15 -6.33 9.95
C CYS A 112 11.65 -6.31 11.39
N LYS A 113 12.60 -6.25 12.32
CA LYS A 113 12.35 -6.08 13.75
C LYS A 113 13.29 -5.03 14.33
N GLU A 114 14.59 -5.32 14.33
CA GLU A 114 15.65 -4.36 14.66
C GLU A 114 16.48 -4.00 13.42
N ILE A 115 16.75 -5.01 12.59
CA ILE A 115 17.33 -4.89 11.27
C ILE A 115 16.32 -5.36 10.25
N CYS A 116 16.39 -4.81 9.04
CA CYS A 116 15.54 -5.32 7.97
C CYS A 116 16.22 -6.45 7.20
N ILE A 117 15.49 -7.57 7.07
CA ILE A 117 15.94 -8.77 6.38
C ILE A 117 15.19 -8.86 5.04
N PRO A 118 15.91 -8.86 3.90
CA PRO A 118 15.30 -9.17 2.61
C PRO A 118 14.73 -10.60 2.61
N PHE A 119 13.48 -10.75 2.17
CA PHE A 119 12.80 -12.03 2.05
C PHE A 119 12.32 -12.24 0.62
N GLN A 120 12.94 -13.17 -0.09
CA GLN A 120 12.58 -13.57 -1.44
C GLN A 120 11.94 -14.96 -1.44
N ALA A 121 10.90 -15.16 -2.25
CA ALA A 121 10.38 -16.50 -2.53
C ALA A 121 9.85 -16.62 -3.95
N GLU A 122 10.02 -17.81 -4.52
CA GLU A 122 9.30 -18.29 -5.69
C GLU A 122 8.00 -18.95 -5.21
N LEU A 123 6.86 -18.43 -5.66
CA LEU A 123 5.54 -18.87 -5.26
C LEU A 123 4.85 -19.48 -6.47
N SER A 124 4.39 -20.74 -6.35
CA SER A 124 3.58 -21.40 -7.39
C SER A 124 2.21 -21.80 -6.84
N LEU A 125 1.19 -21.59 -7.65
CA LEU A 125 -0.19 -21.96 -7.42
C LEU A 125 -0.72 -22.70 -8.66
N THR A 126 -1.22 -23.92 -8.47
CA THR A 126 -1.98 -24.62 -9.50
C THR A 126 -3.47 -24.40 -9.29
N PHE A 127 -4.19 -24.00 -10.35
CA PHE A 127 -5.64 -23.90 -10.31
C PHE A 127 -6.27 -25.28 -10.48
N GLU A 128 -6.91 -25.77 -9.41
CA GLU A 128 -7.82 -26.92 -9.51
C GLU A 128 -8.96 -26.66 -10.51
N PRO A 129 -9.65 -27.70 -11.01
CA PRO A 129 -10.77 -27.53 -11.94
C PRO A 129 -11.78 -26.46 -11.49
N LEU A 130 -12.37 -25.75 -12.46
CA LEU A 130 -13.25 -24.59 -12.24
C LEU A 130 -14.46 -24.89 -11.33
N ALA A 131 -14.82 -26.16 -11.14
CA ALA A 131 -15.93 -26.60 -10.29
C ALA A 131 -15.64 -26.60 -8.78
N SER A 132 -14.38 -26.46 -8.35
CA SER A 132 -14.05 -26.38 -6.91
C SER A 132 -14.44 -25.01 -6.33
N SER A 133 -15.27 -24.99 -5.29
CA SER A 133 -15.50 -23.77 -4.51
C SER A 133 -14.23 -23.37 -3.77
N ARG A 134 -13.99 -22.06 -3.63
CA ARG A 134 -12.78 -21.48 -3.00
C ARG A 134 -13.14 -20.40 -1.97
N PRO A 135 -14.00 -20.72 -0.98
CA PRO A 135 -14.54 -19.73 -0.06
C PRO A 135 -13.46 -19.00 0.74
N ASP A 136 -12.36 -19.69 1.07
CA ASP A 136 -11.27 -19.10 1.85
C ASP A 136 -10.46 -18.10 1.00
N GLU A 137 -10.06 -18.46 -0.23
CA GLU A 137 -9.39 -17.54 -1.14
C GLU A 137 -10.26 -16.31 -1.41
N GLU A 138 -11.54 -16.52 -1.71
CA GLU A 138 -12.46 -15.42 -1.96
C GLU A 138 -12.60 -14.52 -0.74
N LYS A 139 -12.70 -15.09 0.47
CA LYS A 139 -12.80 -14.31 1.70
C LYS A 139 -11.55 -13.48 1.92
N ILE A 140 -10.36 -14.07 1.81
CA ILE A 140 -9.10 -13.35 2.01
C ILE A 140 -8.96 -12.20 1.01
N LEU A 141 -9.30 -12.42 -0.26
CA LEU A 141 -9.22 -11.39 -1.29
C LEU A 141 -10.26 -10.28 -1.09
N ARG A 142 -11.50 -10.63 -0.71
CA ARG A 142 -12.54 -9.63 -0.37
C ARG A 142 -12.13 -8.78 0.84
N ASP A 143 -11.61 -9.41 1.89
CA ASP A 143 -11.16 -8.69 3.09
C ASP A 143 -9.98 -7.75 2.76
N ALA A 144 -9.07 -8.19 1.88
CA ALA A 144 -7.95 -7.39 1.42
C ALA A 144 -8.40 -6.17 0.59
N GLU A 145 -9.37 -6.35 -0.31
CA GLU A 145 -9.99 -5.26 -1.08
C GLU A 145 -10.74 -4.28 -0.17
N ALA A 146 -11.44 -4.78 0.85
CA ALA A 146 -12.17 -3.94 1.82
C ALA A 146 -11.25 -3.13 2.75
N ALA A 147 -9.98 -3.53 2.88
CA ALA A 147 -8.96 -2.83 3.67
C ALA A 147 -8.21 -1.74 2.89
N LEU A 148 -8.51 -1.56 1.59
CA LEU A 148 -7.96 -0.49 0.77
C LEU A 148 -8.52 0.88 1.19
N PRO A 149 -7.78 1.98 0.97
CA PRO A 149 -8.34 3.32 1.05
C PRO A 149 -9.58 3.45 0.16
N GLU A 150 -10.62 4.11 0.66
CA GLU A 150 -11.82 4.40 -0.08
C GLU A 150 -11.57 5.46 -1.16
N THR A 151 -12.45 5.50 -2.16
CA THR A 151 -12.39 6.55 -3.19
C THR A 151 -12.79 7.89 -2.55
N ALA A 152 -12.01 8.94 -2.82
CA ALA A 152 -12.34 10.28 -2.35
C ALA A 152 -13.75 10.70 -2.80
N SER A 153 -14.44 11.43 -1.93
CA SER A 153 -15.83 11.84 -2.13
C SER A 153 -16.03 13.30 -1.71
N SER A 154 -17.23 13.84 -1.91
CA SER A 154 -17.55 15.21 -1.46
C SER A 154 -17.44 15.40 0.05
N THR A 155 -17.53 14.32 0.82
CA THR A 155 -17.48 14.32 2.29
C THR A 155 -16.16 13.80 2.85
N PHE A 156 -15.26 13.23 2.04
CA PHE A 156 -13.91 12.88 2.46
C PHE A 156 -12.93 13.08 1.29
N LYS A 157 -12.17 14.18 1.33
CA LYS A 157 -11.26 14.59 0.24
C LYS A 157 -10.18 15.56 0.72
N VAL A 158 -9.08 15.59 -0.03
CA VAL A 158 -8.17 16.73 -0.02
C VAL A 158 -8.81 17.82 -0.88
N ASP A 159 -9.14 18.96 -0.25
CA ASP A 159 -9.76 20.11 -0.92
C ASP A 159 -8.73 20.93 -1.70
N ASP A 160 -7.51 21.04 -1.17
CA ASP A 160 -6.46 21.90 -1.70
C ASP A 160 -5.08 21.48 -1.17
N HIS A 161 -4.04 21.75 -1.95
CA HIS A 161 -2.66 21.52 -1.57
C HIS A 161 -1.74 22.64 -2.07
N THR A 162 -0.73 22.99 -1.29
CA THR A 162 0.24 24.04 -1.66
C THR A 162 1.62 23.65 -1.18
N LEU A 163 2.58 23.57 -2.10
CA LEU A 163 3.99 23.39 -1.77
C LEU A 163 4.66 24.76 -1.62
N SER A 164 5.45 24.94 -0.57
CA SER A 164 6.21 26.18 -0.35
C SER A 164 7.21 26.41 -1.49
N ALA A 165 7.58 27.67 -1.73
CA ALA A 165 8.53 28.03 -2.79
C ALA A 165 9.92 27.38 -2.62
N ASP A 166 10.31 27.08 -1.38
CA ASP A 166 11.54 26.36 -1.06
C ASP A 166 11.37 24.83 -1.00
N MET A 167 10.16 24.33 -1.28
CA MET A 167 9.75 22.92 -1.30
C MET A 167 9.98 22.17 0.01
N LYS A 168 9.98 22.87 1.15
CA LYS A 168 10.15 22.26 2.48
C LYS A 168 8.85 22.04 3.23
N GLU A 169 7.75 22.63 2.78
CA GLU A 169 6.47 22.57 3.48
C GLU A 169 5.35 22.31 2.47
N LEU A 170 4.54 21.29 2.74
CA LEU A 170 3.33 20.97 1.98
C LEU A 170 2.10 21.21 2.86
N SER A 171 1.37 22.27 2.58
CA SER A 171 0.10 22.57 3.26
C SER A 171 -1.05 21.87 2.58
N LEU A 172 -1.94 21.27 3.36
CA LEU A 172 -3.14 20.58 2.88
C LEU A 172 -4.38 21.12 3.59
N ARG A 173 -5.46 21.31 2.83
CA ARG A 173 -6.82 21.51 3.35
C ARG A 173 -7.65 20.30 3.01
N ILE A 174 -8.36 19.76 4.00
CA ILE A 174 -9.00 18.44 3.92
C ILE A 174 -10.43 18.56 4.47
N THR A 175 -11.38 17.97 3.76
CA THR A 175 -12.71 17.63 4.30
C THR A 175 -12.65 16.21 4.83
N LEU A 176 -13.00 16.03 6.10
CA LEU A 176 -13.04 14.76 6.82
C LEU A 176 -14.45 14.17 6.83
N PRO A 177 -14.57 12.83 6.91
CA PRO A 177 -15.86 12.15 6.80
C PRO A 177 -16.79 12.44 7.98
N GLU A 178 -16.22 12.70 9.15
CA GLU A 178 -16.95 12.91 10.40
C GLU A 178 -16.37 14.13 11.14
N SER A 179 -17.17 14.72 12.03
CA SER A 179 -16.66 15.71 12.98
C SER A 179 -15.97 15.00 14.13
N GLY A 180 -14.90 15.59 14.66
CA GLY A 180 -14.17 15.00 15.78
C GLY A 180 -13.08 15.92 16.31
N GLU A 181 -12.39 15.47 17.34
CA GLU A 181 -11.31 16.23 18.00
C GLU A 181 -9.91 15.68 17.66
N SER A 182 -9.80 14.40 17.30
CA SER A 182 -8.52 13.77 16.96
C SER A 182 -8.01 14.27 15.61
N ALA A 183 -6.72 14.58 15.50
CA ALA A 183 -6.13 14.87 14.19
C ALA A 183 -6.03 13.58 13.35
N PRO A 184 -6.42 13.61 12.06
CA PRO A 184 -6.15 12.51 11.15
C PRO A 184 -4.64 12.37 10.90
N LYS A 185 -4.21 11.17 10.53
CA LYS A 185 -2.85 10.94 10.03
C LYS A 185 -2.80 11.23 8.54
N VAL A 186 -1.75 11.89 8.09
CA VAL A 186 -1.50 12.18 6.69
C VAL A 186 -0.11 11.67 6.31
N ILE A 187 -0.07 10.82 5.30
CA ILE A 187 1.16 10.24 4.75
C ILE A 187 1.21 10.62 3.27
N VAL A 188 2.27 11.30 2.86
CA VAL A 188 2.45 11.72 1.47
C VAL A 188 3.55 10.91 0.82
N ALA A 189 3.19 10.09 -0.17
CA ALA A 189 4.14 9.41 -1.05
C ALA A 189 4.62 10.41 -2.12
N GLY A 190 5.87 10.83 -1.98
CA GLY A 190 6.56 11.73 -2.89
C GLY A 190 7.32 10.99 -4.01
N PRO A 191 8.27 11.65 -4.68
CA PRO A 191 8.98 11.06 -5.81
C PRO A 191 9.98 10.01 -5.34
N SER A 192 10.25 9.01 -6.19
CA SER A 192 11.46 8.17 -6.07
C SER A 192 11.70 7.56 -4.68
N GLY A 193 10.70 6.96 -4.03
CA GLY A 193 10.91 6.32 -2.73
C GLY A 193 10.62 7.20 -1.51
N HIS A 194 10.36 8.50 -1.70
CA HIS A 194 10.25 9.44 -0.59
C HIS A 194 8.85 9.40 0.02
N VAL A 195 8.78 9.49 1.35
CA VAL A 195 7.54 9.59 2.10
C VAL A 195 7.65 10.71 3.12
N PHE A 196 6.57 11.48 3.27
CA PHE A 196 6.50 12.59 4.22
C PHE A 196 5.35 12.34 5.20
N THR A 197 5.69 12.25 6.48
CA THR A 197 4.78 11.86 7.57
C THR A 197 4.71 12.90 8.69
N LYS A 198 5.68 13.82 8.74
CA LYS A 198 5.81 14.82 9.80
C LYS A 198 4.80 15.96 9.62
N GLN A 199 3.63 15.79 10.23
CA GLN A 199 2.58 16.82 10.30
C GLN A 199 2.91 17.90 11.34
N MET A 200 2.71 19.15 10.97
CA MET A 200 2.90 20.37 11.76
C MET A 200 1.70 21.29 11.55
N ALA A 201 1.51 22.26 12.45
CA ALA A 201 0.44 23.25 12.37
C ALA A 201 -0.94 22.63 12.06
N THR A 202 -1.28 21.57 12.80
CA THR A 202 -2.55 20.85 12.63
C THR A 202 -3.69 21.63 13.27
N HIS A 203 -4.81 21.74 12.57
CA HIS A 203 -6.03 22.35 13.09
C HIS A 203 -7.25 21.62 12.54
N ARG A 204 -8.14 21.17 13.44
CA ARG A 204 -9.43 20.56 13.10
C ARG A 204 -10.54 21.47 13.60
N ASP A 205 -11.47 21.81 12.71
CA ASP A 205 -12.70 22.54 13.01
C ASP A 205 -13.88 21.75 12.44
N GLY A 206 -14.54 20.97 13.31
CA GLY A 206 -15.55 20.00 12.91
C GLY A 206 -15.01 18.97 11.92
N ASN A 207 -15.49 19.03 10.67
CA ASN A 207 -15.08 18.15 9.56
C ASN A 207 -14.04 18.80 8.64
N LYS A 208 -13.54 20.00 8.96
CA LYS A 208 -12.46 20.64 8.22
C LYS A 208 -11.15 20.44 8.95
N PHE A 209 -10.11 20.10 8.20
CA PHE A 209 -8.79 19.90 8.73
C PHE A 209 -7.74 20.57 7.87
N THR A 210 -6.78 21.23 8.52
CA THR A 210 -5.60 21.78 7.87
C THR A 210 -4.35 21.25 8.55
N THR A 211 -3.33 20.96 7.75
CA THR A 211 -2.02 20.55 8.24
C THR A 211 -0.95 21.04 7.28
N THR A 212 0.26 21.20 7.79
CA THR A 212 1.47 21.37 6.96
C THR A 212 2.41 20.21 7.22
N LEU A 213 2.84 19.50 6.19
CA LEU A 213 3.85 18.45 6.31
C LEU A 213 5.24 19.03 6.06
N SER A 214 6.21 18.64 6.88
CA SER A 214 7.62 18.85 6.54
C SER A 214 8.00 17.96 5.36
N VAL A 215 8.43 18.58 4.28
CA VAL A 215 9.02 17.90 3.13
C VAL A 215 10.51 17.76 3.38
N GLY A 216 10.98 16.51 3.39
CA GLY A 216 12.37 16.17 3.60
C GLY A 216 13.25 16.51 2.39
N LYS A 217 14.42 15.86 2.30
CA LYS A 217 15.26 15.97 1.10
C LYS A 217 14.51 15.41 -0.10
N LEU A 218 14.53 16.15 -1.19
CA LEU A 218 14.07 15.71 -2.50
C LEU A 218 15.28 15.30 -3.36
N PRO A 219 15.07 14.59 -4.48
CA PRO A 219 16.13 14.33 -5.44
C PRO A 219 16.88 15.60 -5.86
N LYS A 220 18.16 15.48 -6.23
CA LYS A 220 18.93 16.63 -6.73
C LYS A 220 18.30 17.18 -8.01
N ALA A 221 18.22 18.50 -8.12
CA ALA A 221 17.59 19.20 -9.25
C ALA A 221 16.13 18.73 -9.50
N TYR A 222 15.42 18.39 -8.43
CA TYR A 222 14.02 17.99 -8.53
C TYR A 222 13.16 19.17 -9.00
N ASP A 223 12.45 18.95 -10.10
CA ASP A 223 11.43 19.84 -10.63
C ASP A 223 10.05 19.25 -10.31
N ILE A 224 9.25 20.02 -9.57
CA ILE A 224 7.91 19.64 -9.14
C ILE A 224 6.86 19.85 -10.24
N HIS A 225 7.13 20.70 -11.24
CA HIS A 225 6.14 21.04 -12.28
C HIS A 225 5.73 19.81 -13.10
N GLY A 226 4.42 19.62 -13.26
CA GLY A 226 3.80 18.47 -13.94
C GLY A 226 3.98 17.15 -13.20
N LYS A 227 4.37 17.16 -11.91
CA LYS A 227 4.51 15.96 -11.09
C LYS A 227 3.25 15.71 -10.27
N THR A 228 3.07 14.46 -9.88
CA THR A 228 1.99 14.04 -9.00
C THR A 228 2.57 13.29 -7.82
N TRP A 229 2.20 13.71 -6.62
CA TRP A 229 2.41 12.93 -5.37
C TRP A 229 1.10 12.27 -4.97
N SER A 230 1.12 11.38 -3.99
CA SER A 230 -0.11 10.78 -3.45
C SER A 230 -0.24 11.09 -1.96
N ALA A 231 -1.38 11.61 -1.54
CA ALA A 231 -1.71 11.83 -0.14
C ALA A 231 -2.69 10.77 0.34
N LEU A 232 -2.24 9.97 1.32
CA LEU A 232 -3.06 9.07 2.11
C LEU A 232 -3.50 9.79 3.39
N VAL A 233 -4.80 10.00 3.55
CA VAL A 233 -5.40 10.62 4.73
C VAL A 233 -6.17 9.56 5.49
N ILE A 234 -5.85 9.34 6.77
CA ILE A 234 -6.45 8.33 7.64
C ILE A 234 -7.14 9.04 8.81
N ASP A 235 -8.47 8.93 8.89
CA ASP A 235 -9.30 9.45 9.99
C ASP A 235 -10.04 8.29 10.66
N GLY A 236 -9.56 7.88 11.85
CA GLY A 236 -10.06 6.68 12.54
C GLY A 236 -9.82 5.41 11.72
N SER A 237 -10.89 4.70 11.37
CA SER A 237 -10.85 3.48 10.54
C SER A 237 -11.00 3.74 9.04
N ARG A 238 -11.27 4.99 8.64
CA ARG A 238 -11.49 5.37 7.25
C ARG A 238 -10.24 6.03 6.69
N ALA A 239 -9.98 5.81 5.41
CA ALA A 239 -8.88 6.49 4.74
C ALA A 239 -9.17 6.69 3.26
N ILE A 240 -8.69 7.80 2.70
CA ILE A 240 -8.66 8.06 1.26
C ILE A 240 -7.22 8.16 0.79
N GLU A 241 -6.98 7.81 -0.47
CA GLU A 241 -5.74 8.11 -1.15
C GLU A 241 -6.04 8.98 -2.39
N THR A 242 -5.38 10.13 -2.52
CA THR A 242 -5.68 11.13 -3.56
C THR A 242 -4.40 11.67 -4.20
N PRO A 243 -4.37 11.79 -5.54
CA PRO A 243 -3.25 12.43 -6.22
C PRO A 243 -3.19 13.94 -5.93
N LEU A 244 -1.98 14.44 -5.69
CA LEU A 244 -1.66 15.86 -5.58
C LEU A 244 -0.87 16.26 -6.84
N ALA A 245 -1.53 16.89 -7.81
CA ALA A 245 -0.90 17.36 -9.04
C ALA A 245 -0.31 18.77 -8.83
N PHE A 246 0.93 18.97 -9.22
CA PHE A 246 1.63 20.24 -9.12
C PHE A 246 1.84 20.81 -10.52
N GLU A 247 1.14 21.90 -10.81
CA GLU A 247 1.23 22.67 -12.05
C GLU A 247 2.30 23.76 -11.98
#